data_AF-A0A938QAJ9-F1
#
_entry.id   AF-A0A938QAJ9-F1
#
_cell.length_a   1.000
_cell.length_b   1.000
_cell.length_c   1.000
_cell.angle_alpha   90.00
_cell.angle_beta   90.00
_cell.angle_gamma   90.00
#
_symmetry.space_group_name_H-M   'P 1'
#
loop_
_entity.id
_entity.type
_entity.pdbx_description
1 polymer ?
#
loop_
_entity_poly.entity_id
_entity_poly.type
_entity_poly.pdbx_seq_one_letter_code
_entity_poly.pdbx_strand_id
1 'polypeptide(L)'
;MPGESNSLQLAFLLTLLALLIWHGAQAVQLLRDRTNLSIAKESQDAALQESQKIQSQFQTLMTKTAELAAKGHPGAKMVIDELQKRGVGPAPGLEAKSPDKAPPKPAEKPDIKSLK
;
A
#
# COMPACT_ATOMS: atom_id res chain seq x y z
N MET A 1 39.48 47.28 44.66
CA MET A 1 39.54 45.84 44.96
C MET A 1 39.78 45.08 43.65
N PRO A 2 40.98 44.50 43.41
CA PRO A 2 41.34 43.92 42.12
C PRO A 2 40.82 42.48 41.86
N GLY A 3 39.84 41.99 42.64
CA GLY A 3 39.34 40.60 42.56
C GLY A 3 38.05 40.38 41.77
N GLU A 4 37.20 41.39 41.61
CA GLU A 4 35.84 41.24 41.05
C GLU A 4 35.80 41.02 39.54
N SER A 5 36.76 41.55 38.80
CA SER A 5 36.84 41.40 37.35
C SER A 5 37.20 39.97 36.93
N ASN A 6 38.04 39.28 37.71
CA ASN A 6 38.46 37.91 37.43
C ASN A 6 37.33 36.89 37.66
N SER A 7 36.50 37.09 38.69
CA SER A 7 35.37 36.21 38.97
C SER A 7 34.26 36.36 37.91
N LEU A 8 34.01 37.59 37.44
CA LEU A 8 33.04 37.85 36.38
C LEU A 8 33.47 37.23 35.04
N GLN A 9 34.76 37.33 34.69
CA GLN A 9 35.31 36.70 33.49
C GLN A 9 35.23 35.16 33.55
N LEU A 10 35.54 34.56 34.70
CA LEU A 10 35.43 33.12 34.90
C LEU A 10 33.98 32.65 34.79
N ALA A 11 33.03 33.35 35.41
CA ALA A 11 31.60 33.06 35.30
C ALA A 11 31.10 33.16 33.85
N PHE A 12 31.56 34.16 33.10
CA PHE A 12 31.23 34.33 31.69
C PHE A 12 31.76 33.18 30.82
N LEU A 13 33.02 32.78 31.02
CA LEU A 13 33.63 31.64 30.31
C LEU A 13 32.91 30.32 30.59
N LEU A 14 32.58 30.06 31.85
CA LEU A 14 31.83 28.87 32.24
C LEU A 14 30.42 28.86 31.62
N THR A 15 29.77 30.03 31.57
CA THR A 15 28.44 30.15 30.95
C THR A 15 28.51 29.87 29.45
N LEU A 16 29.50 30.43 28.75
CA LEU A 16 29.75 30.13 27.34
C LEU A 16 29.99 28.64 27.09
N LEU A 17 30.82 28.00 27.92
CA LEU A 17 31.10 26.57 27.80
C LEU A 17 29.84 25.73 28.03
N ALA A 18 29.04 26.05 29.05
CA ALA A 18 27.77 25.40 29.32
C ALA A 18 26.79 25.56 28.15
N LEU A 19 26.72 26.74 27.53
CA LEU A 19 25.90 26.95 26.33
C LEU A 19 26.38 26.09 25.16
N LEU A 20 27.69 25.99 24.92
CA LEU A 20 28.22 25.14 23.85
C LEU A 20 27.84 23.68 24.06
N ILE A 21 27.98 23.17 25.29
CA ILE A 21 27.61 21.79 25.63
C ILE A 21 26.11 21.57 25.45
N TRP A 22 25.28 22.51 25.91
CA TRP A 22 23.83 22.45 25.75
C TRP A 22 23.42 22.38 24.27
N HIS A 23 23.96 23.27 23.44
CA HIS A 23 23.67 23.29 22.00
C HIS A 23 24.20 22.04 21.29
N GLY A 24 25.38 21.56 21.67
CA GLY A 24 25.94 20.30 21.15
C GLY A 24 25.04 19.11 21.47
N ALA A 25 24.56 19.02 22.71
CA ALA A 25 23.61 17.98 23.12
C ALA A 25 22.29 18.09 22.34
N GLN A 26 21.76 19.31 22.15
CA GLN A 26 20.53 19.56 21.39
C GLN A 26 20.67 19.18 19.91
N ALA A 27 21.83 19.45 19.29
CA ALA A 27 22.12 19.05 17.91
C ALA A 27 22.19 17.52 17.74
N VAL A 28 22.79 16.81 18.71
CA VAL A 28 22.85 15.34 18.70
C VAL A 28 21.46 14.73 18.90
N GLN A 29 20.62 15.30 19.76
CA GLN A 29 19.23 14.84 19.95
C GLN A 29 18.42 15.02 18.66
N LEU A 30 18.50 16.18 18.02
CA LEU A 30 17.79 16.45 16.76
C LEU A 30 18.20 15.48 15.64
N LEU A 31 19.49 15.15 15.57
CA LEU A 31 19.99 14.17 14.59
C LEU A 31 19.46 12.75 14.87
N ARG A 32 19.36 12.36 16.15
CA ARG A 32 18.77 11.08 16.56
C ARG A 32 17.28 11.00 16.23
N ASP A 33 16.53 12.07 16.45
CA ASP A 33 15.10 12.12 16.13
C ASP A 33 14.86 11.91 14.63
N ARG A 34 15.70 12.53 13.79
CA ARG A 34 15.63 12.36 12.34
C ARG A 34 15.93 10.92 11.90
N THR A 35 16.95 10.30 12.49
CA THR A 35 17.27 8.89 12.22
C THR A 35 16.14 7.95 12.66
N ASN A 36 15.53 8.22 13.81
CA ASN A 36 14.45 7.38 14.34
C ASN A 36 13.18 7.47 13.46
N LEU A 37 12.85 8.67 12.96
CA LEU A 37 11.76 8.85 11.98
C LEU A 37 12.06 8.17 10.65
N SER A 38 13.32 8.19 10.20
CA SER A 38 13.74 7.48 8.97
C SER A 38 13.55 5.97 9.11
N ILE A 39 13.99 5.39 10.23
CA ILE A 39 13.84 3.95 10.52
C ILE A 39 12.35 3.59 10.64
N ALA A 40 11.55 4.41 11.31
CA ALA A 40 10.11 4.20 11.43
C ALA A 40 9.36 4.32 10.10
N LYS A 41 9.90 5.10 9.15
CA LYS A 41 9.38 5.17 7.78
C LYS A 41 9.76 3.93 6.97
N GLU A 42 11.01 3.50 7.04
CA GLU A 42 11.49 2.27 6.38
C GLU A 42 10.74 1.03 6.89
N SER A 43 10.40 0.97 8.17
CA SER A 43 9.60 -0.12 8.73
C SER A 43 8.16 -0.13 8.21
N GLN A 44 7.62 1.02 7.79
CA GLN A 44 6.31 1.12 7.16
C GLN A 44 6.35 0.77 5.67
N ASP A 45 7.44 1.06 4.96
CA ASP A 45 7.56 0.74 3.54
C ASP A 45 7.43 -0.78 3.27
N ALA A 46 8.04 -1.62 4.11
CA ALA A 46 7.89 -3.06 4.03
C ALA A 46 6.44 -3.52 4.26
N ALA A 47 5.77 -2.95 5.27
CA ALA A 47 4.38 -3.25 5.58
C ALA A 47 3.42 -2.79 4.47
N LEU A 48 3.69 -1.64 3.85
CA LEU A 48 2.94 -1.14 2.69
C LEU A 48 3.12 -2.05 1.48
N GLN A 49 4.35 -2.50 1.21
CA GLN A 49 4.63 -3.42 0.10
C GLN A 49 3.93 -4.77 0.29
N GLU A 50 3.95 -5.32 1.50
CA GLU A 50 3.24 -6.55 1.84
C GLU A 50 1.72 -6.38 1.73
N SER A 51 1.19 -5.24 2.18
CA SER A 51 -0.23 -4.90 2.05
C SER A 51 -0.67 -4.80 0.58
N GLN A 52 0.13 -4.16 -0.28
CA GLN A 52 -0.13 -4.09 -1.72
C GLN A 52 -0.12 -5.49 -2.36
N LYS A 53 0.79 -6.36 -1.95
CA LYS A 53 0.82 -7.76 -2.40
C LYS A 53 -0.46 -8.49 -2.01
N ILE A 54 -0.89 -8.39 -0.75
CA ILE A 54 -2.14 -9.01 -0.26
C ILE A 54 -3.34 -8.46 -1.04
N GLN A 55 -3.40 -7.15 -1.27
CA GLN A 55 -4.45 -6.52 -2.06
C GLN A 55 -4.49 -7.06 -3.50
N SER A 56 -3.34 -7.22 -4.15
CA SER A 56 -3.27 -7.78 -5.51
C SER A 56 -3.76 -9.24 -5.58
N GLN A 57 -3.42 -10.04 -4.58
CA GLN A 57 -3.87 -11.43 -4.47
C GLN A 57 -5.38 -11.50 -4.24
N PHE A 58 -5.88 -10.65 -3.34
CA PHE A 58 -7.30 -10.54 -3.07
C PHE A 58 -8.09 -10.11 -4.32
N GLN A 59 -7.62 -9.10 -5.06
CA GLN A 59 -8.24 -8.68 -6.32
C GLN A 59 -8.28 -9.83 -7.35
N THR A 60 -7.21 -10.62 -7.41
CA THR A 60 -7.14 -11.80 -8.29
C THR A 60 -8.18 -12.85 -7.89
N LEU A 61 -8.30 -13.14 -6.59
CA LEU A 61 -9.30 -14.08 -6.07
C LEU A 61 -10.73 -13.58 -6.33
N MET A 62 -10.98 -12.30 -6.06
CA MET A 62 -12.27 -11.66 -6.37
C MET A 62 -12.63 -11.77 -7.83
N THR A 63 -11.68 -11.49 -8.73
CA THR A 63 -11.91 -11.57 -10.18
C THR A 63 -12.30 -12.99 -10.60
N LYS A 64 -11.58 -14.01 -10.10
CA LYS A 64 -11.90 -15.42 -10.38
C LYS A 64 -13.24 -15.84 -9.78
N THR A 65 -13.55 -15.40 -8.58
CA THR A 65 -14.85 -15.68 -7.93
C THR A 65 -15.99 -14.97 -8.67
N ALA A 66 -15.77 -13.75 -9.16
CA ALA A 66 -16.74 -13.03 -9.99
C ALA A 66 -16.97 -13.76 -11.33
N GLU A 67 -15.92 -14.29 -11.95
CA GLU A 67 -16.05 -15.11 -13.15
C GLU A 67 -16.83 -16.41 -12.87
N LEU A 68 -16.56 -17.07 -11.74
CA LEU A 68 -17.32 -18.25 -11.30
C LEU A 68 -18.79 -17.92 -11.01
N ALA A 69 -19.05 -16.77 -10.40
CA ALA A 69 -20.39 -16.26 -10.14
C ALA A 69 -21.14 -15.97 -11.44
N ALA A 70 -20.47 -15.37 -12.43
CA ALA A 70 -21.00 -15.13 -13.77
C ALA A 70 -21.32 -16.44 -14.51
N LYS A 71 -20.49 -17.48 -14.32
CA LYS A 71 -20.75 -18.84 -14.83
C LYS A 71 -21.87 -19.59 -14.10
N GLY A 72 -22.50 -18.97 -13.09
CA GLY A 72 -23.66 -19.54 -12.40
C GLY A 72 -23.35 -20.30 -11.11
N HIS A 73 -22.11 -20.27 -10.61
CA HIS A 73 -21.76 -20.97 -9.37
C HIS A 73 -22.44 -20.31 -8.15
N PRO A 74 -23.35 -20.99 -7.43
CA PRO A 74 -24.20 -20.37 -6.41
C PRO A 74 -23.39 -19.86 -5.21
N GLY A 75 -22.38 -20.62 -4.77
CA GLY A 75 -21.50 -20.18 -3.68
C GLY A 75 -20.64 -18.97 -4.04
N ALA A 76 -20.29 -18.79 -5.32
CA ALA A 76 -19.48 -17.65 -5.75
C ALA A 76 -20.33 -16.37 -5.82
N LYS A 77 -21.58 -16.49 -6.25
CA LYS A 77 -22.56 -15.39 -6.20
C LYS A 77 -22.78 -14.89 -4.78
N MET A 78 -22.96 -15.81 -3.82
CA MET A 78 -23.12 -15.46 -2.41
C MET A 78 -21.91 -14.71 -1.85
N VAL A 79 -20.69 -15.15 -2.19
CA VAL A 79 -19.46 -14.48 -1.74
C VAL A 79 -19.33 -13.08 -2.34
N ILE A 80 -19.62 -12.89 -3.63
CA ILE A 80 -19.56 -11.56 -4.26
C ILE A 80 -20.62 -10.61 -3.68
N ASP A 81 -21.83 -11.10 -3.43
CA ASP A 81 -22.92 -10.31 -2.83
C ASP A 81 -22.55 -9.83 -1.41
N GLU A 82 -21.96 -10.71 -0.59
CA GLU A 82 -21.48 -10.36 0.76
C GLU A 82 -20.30 -9.38 0.71
N LEU A 83 -19.37 -9.56 -0.24
CA LEU A 83 -18.25 -8.64 -0.44
C LEU A 83 -18.73 -7.25 -0.91
N GLN A 84 -19.75 -7.21 -1.77
CA GLN A 84 -20.37 -5.98 -2.22
C GLN A 84 -21.11 -5.27 -1.09
N LYS A 85 -21.84 -6.00 -0.23
CA LYS A 85 -22.46 -5.47 0.99
C LYS A 85 -21.44 -4.85 1.96
N ARG A 86 -20.22 -5.39 2.00
CA ARG A 86 -19.11 -4.87 2.81
C ARG A 86 -18.30 -3.76 2.13
N GLY A 87 -18.68 -3.33 0.93
CA GLY A 87 -18.02 -2.26 0.20
C GLY A 87 -16.66 -2.63 -0.39
N VAL A 88 -16.29 -3.91 -0.38
CA VAL A 88 -15.02 -4.42 -0.94
C VAL A 88 -15.22 -5.18 -2.25
N GLY A 89 -16.46 -5.38 -2.69
CA GLY A 89 -16.79 -6.07 -3.94
C GLY A 89 -16.53 -5.23 -5.20
N PRO A 90 -16.51 -5.87 -6.39
CA PRO A 90 -16.44 -5.15 -7.66
C PRO A 90 -17.58 -4.13 -7.77
N ALA A 91 -17.28 -2.93 -8.28
CA ALA A 91 -18.21 -1.82 -8.31
C ALA A 91 -19.57 -2.21 -8.94
N PRO A 92 -20.70 -1.78 -8.35
CA PRO A 92 -22.02 -2.03 -8.91
C PRO A 92 -22.11 -1.31 -10.26
N GLY A 93 -22.11 -2.08 -11.35
CA GLY A 93 -22.05 -1.53 -12.71
C GLY A 93 -20.93 -2.12 -13.57
N LEU A 94 -19.98 -2.87 -12.98
CA LEU A 94 -19.34 -3.94 -13.71
C LEU A 94 -20.33 -5.10 -13.77
N GLU A 95 -21.38 -4.92 -14.57
CA GLU A 95 -21.94 -6.07 -15.28
C GLU A 95 -20.73 -6.84 -15.78
N ALA A 96 -20.55 -8.05 -15.25
CA ALA A 96 -19.71 -9.03 -15.90
C ALA A 96 -20.12 -8.94 -17.36
N LYS A 97 -19.24 -8.37 -18.19
CA LYS A 97 -19.50 -8.18 -19.61
C LYS A 97 -19.79 -9.57 -20.12
N SER A 98 -21.08 -9.89 -20.19
CA SER A 98 -21.56 -11.21 -20.51
C SER A 98 -20.92 -11.53 -21.85
N PRO A 99 -20.15 -12.61 -21.98
CA PRO A 99 -20.01 -13.22 -23.28
C PRO A 99 -21.35 -13.91 -23.58
N ASP A 100 -22.42 -13.12 -23.73
CA ASP A 100 -23.67 -13.56 -24.32
C ASP A 100 -23.46 -13.59 -25.83
N LYS A 101 -22.83 -14.68 -26.27
CA LYS A 101 -23.34 -15.52 -27.36
C LYS A 101 -22.43 -16.74 -27.54
N ALA A 102 -22.85 -17.84 -26.95
CA ALA A 102 -22.76 -19.13 -27.62
C ALA A 102 -24.16 -19.77 -27.48
N PRO A 103 -24.65 -20.64 -28.39
CA PRO A 103 -23.99 -21.29 -29.55
C PRO A 103 -24.95 -21.38 -30.78
N PRO A 104 -24.69 -22.16 -31.86
CA PRO A 104 -24.76 -23.63 -31.80
C PRO A 104 -23.61 -24.35 -32.56
N LYS A 105 -23.13 -25.47 -32.01
CA LYS A 105 -22.66 -26.64 -32.81
C LYS A 105 -23.92 -27.39 -33.31
N PRO A 106 -23.88 -28.31 -34.29
CA PRO A 106 -23.00 -28.54 -35.44
C PRO A 106 -23.80 -28.76 -36.77
N ALA A 107 -23.25 -28.41 -37.94
CA ALA A 107 -23.82 -28.84 -39.24
C ALA A 107 -22.71 -29.18 -40.25
N GLU A 108 -22.71 -30.47 -40.59
CA GLU A 108 -22.31 -31.16 -41.82
C GLU A 108 -21.65 -30.40 -42.99
N LYS A 109 -20.65 -31.07 -43.59
CA LYS A 109 -19.91 -30.70 -44.81
C LYS A 109 -20.84 -30.43 -46.02
N PRO A 110 -20.37 -29.63 -46.98
CA PRO A 110 -20.35 -30.16 -48.35
C PRO A 110 -19.01 -29.99 -49.06
N ASP A 111 -18.71 -31.02 -49.85
CA ASP A 111 -17.73 -31.08 -50.93
C ASP A 111 -17.76 -29.82 -51.82
N ILE A 112 -16.59 -29.23 -52.09
CA ILE A 112 -16.33 -28.56 -53.36
C ILE A 112 -14.94 -28.99 -53.85
N LYS A 113 -14.89 -30.19 -54.43
CA LYS A 113 -13.98 -30.46 -55.54
C LYS A 113 -14.66 -29.91 -56.79
N SER A 114 -14.23 -28.75 -57.29
CA SER A 114 -14.25 -28.33 -58.72
C SER A 114 -14.11 -26.80 -58.87
N LEU A 115 -13.39 -26.40 -59.93
CA LEU A 115 -13.12 -25.05 -60.46
C LEU A 115 -12.05 -24.24 -59.69
N LYS A 116 -10.92 -23.84 -60.28
CA LYS A 116 -10.35 -23.96 -61.62
C LYS A 116 -8.85 -23.63 -61.50
#